data_AF-S3DN61-F1
#
_entry.id   AF-S3DN61-F1
#
_cell.length_a   1.000
_cell.length_b   1.000
_cell.length_c   1.000
_cell.angle_alpha   90.00
_cell.angle_beta   90.00
_cell.angle_gamma   90.00
#
_symmetry.space_group_name_H-M   'P 1'
#
loop_
_entity.id
_entity.type
_entity.pdbx_description
1 polymer ?
#
loop_
_entity_poly.entity_id
_entity_poly.type
_entity_poly.pdbx_seq_one_letter_code
_entity_poly.pdbx_strand_id
1 'polypeptide(L)'
;MSDTINRTDTTSTTDITTTTDPTATIDDSSLFDLESIRDGEYSEEEWTVLKIFAHGIQPAMPGVAAEAAHQFDILCPPLEQVHEANHYLYTLWNVMITIARSPDVTSDIHVQLVGILQILRQTSKGELDVYGAKRRVWRDSPQLSYAMDAFFSDPMQNVATSVELTPREALIWRNLNSFAARCLGADVAGPYSDAMYAMRSALEEDLSTIETNMIRCKVQVACDWILHAAKPFLWWARENIDYYVTPDDQEGQYIEGGALYHGPPAMCLQRWAFWQGRFEEIGKEDSILDEETKNITLETARLMKTIESSMAPTFLQYRPDNRSWQSRNPQPVVQKMYQDI
;
A
#
# COMPACT_ATOMS: atom_id res chain seq x y z
N MET A 1 -25.44 70.25 32.85
CA MET A 1 -23.96 70.26 32.83
C MET A 1 -23.56 69.70 31.48
N SER A 2 -23.16 70.60 30.60
CA SER A 2 -22.68 70.34 29.25
C SER A 2 -21.22 69.90 29.32
N ASP A 3 -20.80 68.97 28.46
CA ASP A 3 -19.43 68.95 27.91
C ASP A 3 -19.34 68.08 26.63
N THR A 4 -19.26 68.80 25.51
CA THR A 4 -18.32 68.69 24.38
C THR A 4 -17.43 67.44 24.27
N ILE A 5 -17.55 66.70 23.15
CA ILE A 5 -16.40 66.02 22.51
C ILE A 5 -16.52 66.18 20.98
N ASN A 6 -15.53 66.88 20.41
CA ASN A 6 -15.23 66.96 18.99
C ASN A 6 -14.74 65.61 18.45
N ARG A 7 -15.16 65.24 17.25
CA ARG A 7 -14.35 64.33 16.41
C ARG A 7 -14.44 64.76 14.95
N THR A 8 -13.29 65.13 14.44
CA THR A 8 -12.99 65.61 13.10
C THR A 8 -13.07 64.51 12.05
N ASP A 9 -13.68 64.84 10.93
CA ASP A 9 -13.62 64.14 9.65
C ASP A 9 -12.22 64.14 9.07
N THR A 10 -11.79 62.98 8.56
CA THR A 10 -10.80 62.85 7.49
C THR A 10 -11.27 61.78 6.52
N THR A 11 -11.86 62.23 5.43
CA THR A 11 -12.05 61.48 4.19
C THR A 11 -10.70 61.13 3.58
N SER A 12 -10.45 59.85 3.35
CA SER A 12 -9.43 59.41 2.39
C SER A 12 -9.99 58.24 1.59
N THR A 13 -10.42 58.57 0.38
CA THR A 13 -10.75 57.66 -0.71
C THR A 13 -9.44 57.12 -1.26
N THR A 14 -9.27 55.79 -1.25
CA THR A 14 -8.21 55.12 -1.99
C THR A 14 -8.84 53.96 -2.74
N ASP A 15 -8.97 54.16 -4.06
CA ASP A 15 -9.26 53.11 -5.03
C ASP A 15 -8.19 52.02 -4.94
N ILE A 16 -8.63 50.78 -4.73
CA ILE A 16 -7.79 49.59 -4.91
C ILE A 16 -8.31 48.88 -6.16
N THR A 17 -7.65 49.16 -7.28
CA THR A 17 -7.67 48.34 -8.48
C THR A 17 -7.14 46.95 -8.15
N THR A 18 -8.02 45.96 -8.18
CA THR A 18 -7.70 44.53 -8.12
C THR A 18 -7.08 44.12 -9.46
N THR A 19 -5.77 44.24 -9.58
CA THR A 19 -5.00 43.58 -10.63
C THR A 19 -4.76 42.14 -10.18
N THR A 20 -5.59 41.22 -10.67
CA THR A 20 -5.33 39.79 -10.60
C THR A 20 -4.10 39.47 -11.44
N ASP A 21 -3.00 39.15 -10.78
CA ASP A 21 -1.80 38.58 -11.39
C ASP A 21 -2.09 37.12 -11.80
N PRO A 22 -2.09 36.77 -13.11
CA PRO A 22 -2.30 35.41 -13.57
C PRO A 22 -0.93 34.73 -13.74
N THR A 23 -0.15 34.66 -12.67
CA THR A 23 1.05 33.82 -12.60
C THR A 23 1.08 33.05 -11.30
N ALA A 24 -0.02 32.34 -11.02
CA ALA A 24 0.10 31.11 -10.24
C ALA A 24 0.92 30.14 -11.10
N THR A 25 2.24 30.16 -10.89
CA THR A 25 3.13 29.06 -11.27
C THR A 25 2.51 27.80 -10.69
N ILE A 26 1.96 26.96 -11.58
CA ILE A 26 1.60 25.58 -11.26
C ILE A 26 2.92 24.96 -10.81
N ASP A 27 2.98 24.63 -9.53
CA ASP A 27 4.12 24.00 -8.90
C ASP A 27 4.34 22.66 -9.59
N ASP A 28 5.31 22.65 -10.51
CA ASP A 28 5.77 21.51 -11.29
C ASP A 28 6.62 20.58 -10.39
N SER A 29 6.23 20.45 -9.10
CA SER A 29 6.76 19.46 -8.16
C SER A 29 6.18 18.09 -8.52
N SER A 30 6.60 17.70 -9.72
CA SER A 30 6.17 16.57 -10.52
C SER A 30 7.19 15.50 -10.22
N LEU A 31 6.81 14.43 -9.53
CA LEU A 31 7.40 13.07 -9.47
C LEU A 31 8.92 12.86 -9.71
N PHE A 32 9.52 13.48 -10.72
CA PHE A 32 10.95 13.69 -10.95
C PHE A 32 11.71 14.35 -9.80
N ASP A 33 11.05 15.10 -8.93
CA ASP A 33 11.68 15.64 -7.72
C ASP A 33 11.90 14.60 -6.63
N LEU A 34 11.20 13.45 -6.71
CA LEU A 34 11.33 12.37 -5.74
C LEU A 34 12.77 11.88 -5.72
N GLU A 35 13.35 11.72 -4.52
CA GLU A 35 14.75 11.33 -4.34
C GLU A 35 15.13 10.09 -5.17
N SER A 36 14.29 9.05 -5.15
CA SER A 36 14.55 7.82 -5.90
C SER A 36 14.54 8.01 -7.42
N ILE A 37 13.79 8.99 -7.90
CA ILE A 37 13.69 9.33 -9.32
C ILE A 37 14.83 10.26 -9.75
N ARG A 38 15.15 11.26 -8.93
CA ARG A 38 16.23 12.21 -9.21
C ARG A 38 17.60 11.53 -9.26
N ASP A 39 17.85 10.62 -8.33
CA ASP A 39 19.17 10.04 -8.11
C ASP A 39 19.34 8.67 -8.84
N GLY A 40 18.32 8.22 -9.58
CA GLY A 40 18.31 6.94 -10.28
C GLY A 40 18.82 7.01 -11.73
N GLU A 41 19.40 5.90 -12.20
CA GLU A 41 19.72 5.69 -13.61
C GLU A 41 18.59 4.91 -14.28
N TYR A 42 18.00 5.49 -15.33
CA TYR A 42 16.85 4.92 -16.04
C TYR A 42 17.15 4.76 -17.53
N SER A 43 16.76 3.61 -18.07
CA SER A 43 16.70 3.35 -19.50
C SER A 43 15.65 4.23 -20.21
N GLU A 44 15.69 4.30 -21.54
CA GLU A 44 14.69 5.03 -22.32
C GLU A 44 13.27 4.49 -22.11
N GLU A 45 13.14 3.17 -21.91
CA GLU A 45 11.87 2.51 -21.62
C GLU A 45 11.33 2.93 -20.26
N GLU A 46 12.16 2.91 -19.22
CA GLU A 46 11.78 3.35 -17.87
C GLU A 46 11.42 4.83 -17.84
N TRP A 47 12.16 5.68 -18.54
CA TRP A 47 11.82 7.10 -18.69
C TRP A 47 10.46 7.31 -19.36
N THR A 48 10.10 6.46 -20.33
CA THR A 48 8.80 6.51 -20.99
C THR A 48 7.69 6.17 -20.00
N VAL A 49 7.84 5.07 -19.26
CA VAL A 49 6.89 4.67 -18.21
C VAL A 49 6.74 5.76 -17.13
N LEU A 50 7.86 6.32 -16.68
CA LEU A 50 7.92 7.34 -15.66
C LEU A 50 7.16 8.61 -16.06
N LYS A 51 7.29 9.06 -17.31
CA LYS A 51 6.55 10.21 -17.85
C LYS A 51 5.04 9.97 -17.88
N ILE A 52 4.60 8.74 -18.18
CA ILE A 52 3.19 8.39 -18.19
C ILE A 52 2.63 8.43 -16.76
N PHE A 53 3.36 7.91 -15.76
CA PHE A 53 2.99 8.06 -14.36
C PHE A 53 2.94 9.54 -13.95
N ALA A 54 3.99 10.31 -14.23
CA ALA A 54 4.05 11.73 -13.90
C ALA A 54 2.85 12.52 -14.46
N HIS A 55 2.42 12.20 -15.69
CA HIS A 55 1.21 12.75 -16.27
C HIS A 55 -0.06 12.28 -15.54
N GLY A 56 -0.18 10.97 -15.30
CA GLY A 56 -1.36 10.35 -14.71
C GLY A 56 -1.64 10.73 -13.25
N ILE A 57 -0.62 11.18 -12.51
CA ILE A 57 -0.77 11.57 -11.10
C ILE A 57 -1.08 13.05 -10.89
N GLN A 58 -1.25 13.85 -11.95
CA GLN A 58 -1.54 15.28 -11.81
C GLN A 58 -2.94 15.50 -11.22
N PRO A 59 -3.05 16.00 -9.97
CA PRO A 59 -4.32 16.01 -9.24
C PRO A 59 -5.34 17.02 -9.79
N ALA A 60 -4.90 17.98 -10.60
CA ALA A 60 -5.71 19.10 -11.08
C ALA A 60 -6.52 18.80 -12.35
N MET A 61 -6.30 17.65 -13.01
CA MET A 61 -6.89 17.39 -14.33
C MET A 61 -7.74 16.11 -14.34
N PRO A 62 -9.08 16.23 -14.38
CA PRO A 62 -9.96 15.08 -14.56
C PRO A 62 -9.60 14.31 -15.84
N GLY A 63 -9.42 13.00 -15.73
CA GLY A 63 -9.19 12.10 -16.87
C GLY A 63 -7.73 11.75 -17.16
N VAL A 64 -6.75 12.42 -16.56
CA VAL A 64 -5.32 12.11 -16.81
C VAL A 64 -4.91 10.71 -16.34
N ALA A 65 -5.50 10.21 -15.26
CA ALA A 65 -5.29 8.82 -14.82
C ALA A 65 -5.81 7.80 -15.85
N ALA A 66 -6.91 8.12 -16.53
CA ALA A 66 -7.47 7.26 -17.58
C ALA A 66 -6.64 7.33 -18.86
N GLU A 67 -6.11 8.51 -19.20
CA GLU A 67 -5.17 8.70 -20.29
C GLU A 67 -3.87 7.92 -20.02
N ALA A 68 -3.32 8.00 -18.81
CA ALA A 68 -2.13 7.22 -18.42
C ALA A 68 -2.39 5.71 -18.53
N ALA A 69 -3.52 5.22 -18.00
CA ALA A 69 -3.93 3.83 -18.14
C ALA A 69 -4.08 3.42 -19.62
N HIS A 70 -4.64 4.28 -20.46
CA HIS A 70 -4.76 4.04 -21.90
C HIS A 70 -3.40 3.97 -22.60
N GLN A 71 -2.46 4.86 -22.25
CA GLN A 71 -1.10 4.85 -22.79
C GLN A 71 -0.34 3.58 -22.38
N PHE A 72 -0.47 3.13 -21.13
CA PHE A 72 0.09 1.84 -20.70
C PHE A 72 -0.52 0.67 -21.49
N ASP A 73 -1.83 0.70 -21.75
CA ASP A 73 -2.47 -0.31 -22.59
C ASP A 73 -1.94 -0.30 -24.03
N ILE A 74 -1.82 0.88 -24.66
CA ILE A 74 -1.31 1.03 -26.03
C ILE A 74 0.13 0.54 -26.16
N LEU A 75 1.00 0.94 -25.23
CA LEU A 75 2.42 0.61 -25.27
C LEU A 75 2.72 -0.84 -24.92
N CYS A 76 1.79 -1.54 -24.27
CA CYS A 76 1.92 -2.96 -24.01
C CYS A 76 2.05 -3.74 -25.35
N PRO A 77 3.18 -4.46 -25.56
CA PRO A 77 3.42 -5.22 -26.77
C PRO A 77 2.30 -6.24 -27.09
N PRO A 78 2.19 -6.69 -28.35
CA PRO A 78 1.28 -7.78 -28.71
C PRO A 78 1.50 -9.00 -27.80
N LEU A 79 0.43 -9.63 -27.33
CA LEU A 79 0.52 -10.70 -26.33
C LEU A 79 1.13 -12.00 -26.88
N GLU A 80 1.24 -12.12 -28.20
CA GLU A 80 1.99 -13.16 -28.88
C GLU A 80 3.51 -12.99 -28.72
N GLN A 81 3.97 -11.76 -28.50
CA GLN A 81 5.36 -11.41 -28.18
C GLN A 81 5.57 -11.56 -26.66
N VAL A 82 5.50 -12.81 -26.20
CA VAL A 82 5.43 -13.14 -24.77
C VAL A 82 6.61 -12.56 -23.98
N HIS A 83 7.82 -12.59 -24.55
CA HIS A 83 9.01 -12.10 -23.84
C HIS A 83 8.96 -10.57 -23.67
N GLU A 84 8.64 -9.86 -24.75
CA GLU A 84 8.54 -8.40 -24.80
C GLU A 84 7.39 -7.89 -23.92
N ALA A 85 6.24 -8.56 -23.94
CA ALA A 85 5.10 -8.22 -23.10
C ALA A 85 5.40 -8.45 -21.60
N ASN A 86 6.06 -9.55 -21.25
CA ASN A 86 6.50 -9.81 -19.87
C ASN A 86 7.55 -8.79 -19.41
N HIS A 87 8.55 -8.48 -20.24
CA HIS A 87 9.57 -7.47 -19.94
C HIS A 87 8.93 -6.08 -19.72
N TYR A 88 8.02 -5.67 -20.60
CA TYR A 88 7.29 -4.41 -20.47
C TYR A 88 6.53 -4.31 -19.14
N LEU A 89 5.78 -5.35 -18.76
CA LEU A 89 5.02 -5.37 -17.51
C LEU A 89 5.94 -5.32 -16.28
N TYR A 90 7.05 -6.06 -16.31
CA TYR A 90 8.04 -6.01 -15.23
C TYR A 90 8.61 -4.60 -15.06
N THR A 91 9.01 -3.96 -16.16
CA THR A 91 9.50 -2.57 -16.17
C THR A 91 8.45 -1.59 -15.66
N LEU A 92 7.20 -1.74 -16.10
CA LEU A 92 6.07 -0.93 -15.62
C LEU A 92 5.92 -1.01 -14.09
N TRP A 93 5.92 -2.23 -13.55
CA TRP A 93 5.77 -2.44 -12.10
C TRP A 93 6.97 -1.94 -11.31
N ASN A 94 8.19 -2.16 -11.78
CA ASN A 94 9.39 -1.65 -11.11
C ASN A 94 9.40 -0.14 -11.01
N VAL A 95 9.12 0.59 -12.10
CA VAL A 95 9.07 2.05 -12.07
C VAL A 95 7.99 2.54 -11.08
N MET A 96 6.80 1.92 -11.11
CA MET A 96 5.73 2.24 -10.17
C MET A 96 6.14 2.02 -8.71
N ILE A 97 6.79 0.89 -8.41
CA ILE A 97 7.25 0.57 -7.06
C ILE A 97 8.35 1.52 -6.62
N THR A 98 9.27 1.90 -7.51
CA THR A 98 10.31 2.91 -7.25
C THR A 98 9.71 4.26 -6.86
N ILE A 99 8.66 4.71 -7.55
CA ILE A 99 7.90 5.91 -7.18
C ILE A 99 7.28 5.71 -5.80
N ALA A 100 6.54 4.62 -5.61
CA ALA A 100 5.75 4.36 -4.41
C ALA A 100 6.59 4.19 -3.14
N ARG A 101 7.86 3.77 -3.26
CA ARG A 101 8.75 3.60 -2.12
C ARG A 101 9.69 4.78 -1.86
N SER A 102 9.64 5.84 -2.65
CA SER A 102 10.56 6.97 -2.49
C SER A 102 10.41 7.58 -1.09
N PRO A 103 11.50 7.97 -0.39
CA PRO A 103 11.43 8.50 0.98
C PRO A 103 10.48 9.69 1.15
N ASP A 104 10.40 10.51 0.12
CA ASP A 104 9.66 11.77 0.02
C ASP A 104 8.32 11.65 -0.73
N VAL A 105 7.88 10.43 -1.04
CA VAL A 105 6.57 10.21 -1.68
C VAL A 105 5.43 10.61 -0.75
N THR A 106 4.37 11.18 -1.32
CA THR A 106 3.19 11.59 -0.57
C THR A 106 2.08 10.55 -0.65
N SER A 107 1.16 10.57 0.33
CA SER A 107 -0.06 9.76 0.31
C SER A 107 -0.89 10.03 -0.95
N ASP A 108 -0.92 11.26 -1.46
CA ASP A 108 -1.68 11.61 -2.67
C ASP A 108 -1.10 10.89 -3.90
N ILE A 109 0.22 10.82 -4.03
CA ILE A 109 0.87 10.04 -5.10
C ILE A 109 0.43 8.57 -5.02
N HIS A 110 0.43 7.95 -3.84
CA HIS A 110 -0.07 6.57 -3.69
C HIS A 110 -1.54 6.42 -4.11
N VAL A 111 -2.41 7.36 -3.74
CA VAL A 111 -3.83 7.35 -4.17
C VAL A 111 -3.92 7.39 -5.69
N GLN A 112 -3.16 8.28 -6.33
CA GLN A 112 -3.20 8.41 -7.79
C GLN A 112 -2.65 7.16 -8.50
N LEU A 113 -1.53 6.59 -8.03
CA LEU A 113 -0.99 5.34 -8.55
C LEU A 113 -2.02 4.20 -8.48
N VAL A 114 -2.68 4.04 -7.33
CA VAL A 114 -3.76 3.04 -7.17
C VAL A 114 -4.94 3.34 -8.09
N GLY A 115 -5.30 4.61 -8.29
CA GLY A 115 -6.35 5.02 -9.22
C GLY A 115 -6.05 4.61 -10.67
N ILE A 116 -4.82 4.80 -11.14
CA ILE A 116 -4.37 4.34 -12.46
C ILE A 116 -4.52 2.82 -12.57
N LEU A 117 -4.06 2.06 -11.56
CA LEU A 117 -4.20 0.59 -11.55
C LEU A 117 -5.66 0.13 -11.57
N GLN A 118 -6.54 0.80 -10.83
CA GLN A 118 -7.97 0.50 -10.84
C GLN A 118 -8.59 0.70 -12.22
N ILE A 119 -8.18 1.75 -12.95
CA ILE A 119 -8.64 1.98 -14.32
C ILE A 119 -8.08 0.91 -15.26
N LEU A 120 -6.77 0.64 -15.19
CA LEU A 120 -6.14 -0.42 -15.97
C LEU A 120 -6.88 -1.76 -15.81
N ARG A 121 -7.24 -2.15 -14.58
CA ARG A 121 -7.98 -3.39 -14.30
C ARG A 121 -9.34 -3.51 -15.00
N GLN A 122 -9.92 -2.41 -15.46
CA GLN A 122 -11.15 -2.42 -16.26
C GLN A 122 -10.89 -2.53 -17.77
N THR A 123 -9.65 -2.36 -18.20
CA THR A 123 -9.23 -2.51 -19.60
C THR A 123 -9.07 -3.99 -19.97
N SER A 124 -9.61 -4.36 -21.13
CA SER A 124 -9.50 -5.72 -21.68
C SER A 124 -8.42 -5.78 -22.75
N LYS A 125 -7.24 -6.31 -22.44
CA LYS A 125 -6.14 -6.55 -23.41
C LYS A 125 -6.09 -8.00 -23.91
N GLY A 126 -6.38 -8.97 -23.03
CA GLY A 126 -6.28 -10.40 -23.31
C GLY A 126 -5.52 -11.16 -22.23
N GLU A 127 -5.08 -12.37 -22.55
CA GLU A 127 -4.33 -13.24 -21.66
C GLU A 127 -2.87 -13.36 -22.10
N LEU A 128 -1.94 -13.25 -21.15
CA LEU A 128 -0.51 -13.44 -21.34
C LEU A 128 -0.06 -14.73 -20.65
N ASP A 129 0.89 -15.43 -21.27
CA ASP A 129 1.57 -16.54 -20.61
C ASP A 129 2.66 -16.02 -19.67
N VAL A 130 2.53 -16.33 -18.39
CA VAL A 130 3.47 -15.92 -17.36
C VAL A 130 3.91 -17.16 -16.61
N TYR A 131 5.12 -17.63 -16.93
CA TYR A 131 5.70 -18.84 -16.38
C TYR A 131 4.79 -20.08 -16.50
N GLY A 132 4.12 -20.25 -17.66
CA GLY A 132 3.24 -21.39 -17.93
C GLY A 132 1.80 -21.24 -17.43
N ALA A 133 1.44 -20.09 -16.84
CA ALA A 133 0.08 -19.78 -16.42
C ALA A 133 -0.50 -18.64 -17.27
N LYS A 134 -1.71 -18.83 -17.82
CA LYS A 134 -2.45 -17.77 -18.52
C LYS A 134 -3.03 -16.78 -17.50
N ARG A 135 -2.73 -15.49 -17.69
CA ARG A 135 -3.17 -14.39 -16.81
C ARG A 135 -3.76 -13.27 -17.65
N ARG A 136 -4.90 -12.72 -17.23
CA ARG A 136 -5.49 -11.54 -17.88
C ARG A 136 -4.65 -10.32 -17.53
N VAL A 137 -4.01 -9.71 -18.53
CA VAL A 137 -2.93 -8.73 -18.35
C VAL A 137 -3.28 -7.63 -17.35
N TRP A 138 -4.40 -6.93 -17.53
CA TRP A 138 -4.72 -5.86 -16.58
C TRP A 138 -5.54 -6.31 -15.40
N ARG A 139 -6.41 -7.31 -15.57
CA ARG A 139 -7.31 -7.76 -14.49
C ARG A 139 -6.56 -8.48 -13.36
N ASP A 140 -5.56 -9.28 -13.73
CA ASP A 140 -4.78 -10.11 -12.82
C ASP A 140 -3.38 -9.51 -12.53
N SER A 141 -3.01 -8.40 -13.19
CA SER A 141 -1.74 -7.68 -13.02
C SER A 141 -0.53 -8.60 -12.89
N PRO A 142 -0.25 -9.44 -13.91
CA PRO A 142 0.80 -10.44 -13.81
C PRO A 142 2.14 -9.78 -13.49
N GLN A 143 2.95 -10.51 -12.71
CA GLN A 143 4.26 -10.09 -12.22
C GLN A 143 4.29 -8.93 -11.22
N LEU A 144 3.16 -8.27 -10.93
CA LEU A 144 3.15 -7.21 -9.93
C LEU A 144 3.58 -7.73 -8.55
N SER A 145 3.13 -8.92 -8.16
CA SER A 145 3.57 -9.56 -6.91
C SER A 145 5.07 -9.84 -6.91
N TYR A 146 5.64 -10.40 -7.99
CA TYR A 146 7.09 -10.65 -8.05
C TYR A 146 7.91 -9.36 -7.99
N ALA A 147 7.45 -8.31 -8.67
CA ALA A 147 8.09 -7.01 -8.63
C ALA A 147 8.03 -6.42 -7.21
N MET A 148 6.90 -6.55 -6.51
CA MET A 148 6.79 -6.17 -5.10
C MET A 148 7.73 -6.99 -4.22
N ASP A 149 7.68 -8.32 -4.30
CA ASP A 149 8.47 -9.26 -3.49
C ASP A 149 9.97 -8.96 -3.55
N ALA A 150 10.47 -8.56 -4.72
CA ALA A 150 11.88 -8.16 -4.92
C ALA A 150 12.32 -6.99 -4.01
N PHE A 151 11.37 -6.19 -3.52
CA PHE A 151 11.60 -5.06 -2.62
C PHE A 151 11.02 -5.25 -1.22
N PHE A 152 10.27 -6.34 -0.98
CA PHE A 152 9.62 -6.63 0.31
C PHE A 152 10.55 -7.23 1.38
N SER A 153 11.87 -7.15 1.19
CA SER A 153 12.84 -7.59 2.19
C SER A 153 12.76 -6.71 3.43
N ASP A 154 12.26 -7.27 4.54
CA ASP A 154 12.19 -6.57 5.82
C ASP A 154 13.62 -6.17 6.25
N PRO A 155 13.95 -4.86 6.30
CA PRO A 155 15.27 -4.40 6.68
C PRO A 155 15.63 -4.80 8.12
N MET A 156 14.65 -5.24 8.91
CA MET A 156 14.77 -5.60 10.33
C MET A 156 15.01 -7.10 10.57
N GLN A 157 15.01 -7.96 9.53
CA GLN A 157 15.22 -9.41 9.70
C GLN A 157 16.67 -9.80 10.02
N ASN A 158 17.66 -9.00 9.62
CA ASN A 158 19.08 -9.30 9.87
C ASN A 158 19.58 -8.68 11.19
N VAL A 159 19.02 -9.16 12.30
CA VAL A 159 19.47 -8.80 13.67
C VAL A 159 20.94 -9.20 13.91
N ALA A 160 21.44 -10.18 13.16
CA ALA A 160 22.81 -10.70 13.29
C ALA A 160 23.91 -9.71 12.83
N THR A 161 23.59 -8.68 12.05
CA THR A 161 24.58 -7.71 11.53
C THR A 161 24.53 -6.34 12.18
N SER A 162 23.70 -6.13 13.21
CA SER A 162 23.67 -4.90 14.03
C SER A 162 23.72 -3.60 13.22
N VAL A 163 23.06 -3.55 12.05
CA VAL A 163 22.90 -2.29 11.31
C VAL A 163 21.64 -1.65 11.87
N GLU A 164 21.83 -0.56 12.61
CA GLU A 164 20.76 0.31 13.08
C GLU A 164 19.87 0.69 11.88
N LEU A 165 18.56 0.49 11.99
CA LEU A 165 17.62 0.89 10.96
C LEU A 165 17.67 2.40 10.78
N THR A 166 18.14 2.87 9.63
CA THR A 166 18.20 4.31 9.38
C THR A 166 16.79 4.89 9.20
N PRO A 167 16.55 6.18 9.54
CA PRO A 167 15.27 6.82 9.29
C PRO A 167 14.82 6.75 7.82
N ARG A 168 15.79 6.79 6.90
CA ARG A 168 15.53 6.68 5.45
C ARG A 168 15.03 5.29 5.07
N GLU A 169 15.67 4.22 5.55
CA GLU A 169 15.24 2.84 5.29
C GLU A 169 13.85 2.58 5.89
N ALA A 170 13.59 3.08 7.10
CA ALA A 170 12.28 3.02 7.73
C ALA A 170 11.18 3.69 6.88
N LEU A 171 11.46 4.87 6.29
CA LEU A 171 10.54 5.57 5.40
C LEU A 171 10.28 4.78 4.11
N ILE A 172 11.34 4.31 3.44
CA ILE A 172 11.22 3.51 2.21
C ILE A 172 10.36 2.27 2.45
N TRP A 173 10.63 1.56 3.56
CA TRP A 173 9.91 0.37 3.95
C TRP A 173 8.43 0.65 4.22
N ARG A 174 8.16 1.71 5.00
CA ARG A 174 6.80 2.14 5.32
C ARG A 174 6.03 2.56 4.07
N ASN A 175 6.65 3.33 3.18
CA ASN A 175 6.01 3.82 1.96
C ASN A 175 5.61 2.67 1.02
N LEU A 176 6.48 1.66 0.88
CA LEU A 176 6.16 0.44 0.14
C LEU A 176 4.97 -0.32 0.75
N ASN A 177 4.96 -0.53 2.07
CA ASN A 177 3.87 -1.21 2.76
C ASN A 177 2.56 -0.43 2.69
N SER A 178 2.59 0.90 2.84
CA SER A 178 1.41 1.76 2.72
C SER A 178 0.81 1.68 1.31
N PHE A 179 1.64 1.72 0.27
CA PHE A 179 1.18 1.53 -1.11
C PHE A 179 0.59 0.14 -1.34
N ALA A 180 1.25 -0.93 -0.87
CA ALA A 180 0.75 -2.29 -0.99
C ALA A 180 -0.57 -2.50 -0.25
N ALA A 181 -0.72 -1.90 0.94
CA ALA A 181 -1.98 -1.90 1.69
C ALA A 181 -3.12 -1.22 0.93
N ARG A 182 -2.84 -0.11 0.23
CA ARG A 182 -3.83 0.54 -0.64
C ARG A 182 -4.18 -0.30 -1.85
N CYS A 183 -3.20 -0.96 -2.46
CA CYS A 183 -3.45 -1.93 -3.53
C CYS A 183 -4.37 -3.06 -3.07
N LEU A 184 -4.13 -3.62 -1.87
CA LEU A 184 -4.98 -4.64 -1.27
C LEU A 184 -6.39 -4.12 -0.96
N GLY A 185 -6.49 -2.94 -0.33
CA GLY A 185 -7.76 -2.27 -0.06
C GLY A 185 -8.60 -1.96 -1.29
N ALA A 186 -7.94 -1.70 -2.42
CA ALA A 186 -8.53 -1.41 -3.72
C ALA A 186 -8.82 -2.67 -4.57
N ASP A 187 -8.58 -3.88 -4.03
CA ASP A 187 -8.64 -5.17 -4.75
C ASP A 187 -7.70 -5.23 -5.96
N VAL A 188 -6.69 -4.37 -6.04
CA VAL A 188 -5.77 -4.30 -7.20
C VAL A 188 -4.77 -5.45 -7.19
N ALA A 189 -4.13 -5.68 -6.04
CA ALA A 189 -3.14 -6.72 -5.84
C ALA A 189 -3.37 -7.39 -4.49
N GLY A 190 -2.91 -8.64 -4.36
CA GLY A 190 -3.05 -9.43 -3.14
C GLY A 190 -1.72 -9.81 -2.49
N PRO A 191 -0.90 -8.86 -2.01
CA PRO A 191 0.30 -9.13 -1.20
C PRO A 191 -0.09 -9.61 0.21
N TYR A 192 -0.91 -10.66 0.28
CA TYR A 192 -1.47 -11.17 1.53
C TYR A 192 -0.38 -11.75 2.44
N SER A 193 0.64 -12.38 1.85
CA SER A 193 1.81 -12.90 2.58
C SER A 193 2.55 -11.78 3.31
N ASP A 194 2.83 -10.68 2.60
CA ASP A 194 3.56 -9.53 3.15
C ASP A 194 2.76 -8.82 4.22
N ALA A 195 1.46 -8.64 3.97
CA ALA A 195 0.54 -8.08 4.93
C ALA A 195 0.51 -8.92 6.22
N MET A 196 0.42 -10.25 6.10
CA MET A 196 0.45 -11.15 7.26
C MET A 196 1.80 -11.12 7.99
N TYR A 197 2.90 -11.07 7.25
CA TYR A 197 4.25 -10.99 7.83
C TYR A 197 4.42 -9.70 8.64
N ALA A 198 4.02 -8.56 8.06
CA ALA A 198 4.07 -7.26 8.71
C ALA A 198 3.20 -7.20 9.98
N MET A 199 1.97 -7.72 9.91
CA MET A 199 1.07 -7.77 11.06
C MET A 199 1.60 -8.69 12.17
N ARG A 200 2.10 -9.87 11.81
CA ARG A 200 2.75 -10.81 12.75
C ARG A 200 3.93 -10.15 13.45
N SER A 201 4.87 -9.58 12.69
CA SER A 201 6.11 -9.05 13.24
C SER A 201 5.91 -7.87 14.19
N ALA A 202 4.82 -7.12 14.02
CA ALA A 202 4.46 -5.98 14.86
C ALA A 202 3.59 -6.34 16.08
N LEU A 203 2.70 -7.33 15.95
CA LEU A 203 1.65 -7.56 16.95
C LEU A 203 1.77 -8.89 17.69
N GLU A 204 2.37 -9.90 17.05
CA GLU A 204 2.41 -11.27 17.57
C GLU A 204 3.79 -11.67 18.11
N GLU A 205 4.84 -10.87 17.90
CA GLU A 205 6.16 -11.15 18.46
C GLU A 205 6.40 -10.36 19.76
N ASP A 206 7.30 -10.86 20.60
CA ASP A 206 7.78 -10.13 21.77
C ASP A 206 8.72 -8.99 21.34
N LEU A 207 8.31 -7.76 21.62
CA LEU A 207 9.03 -6.56 21.22
C LEU A 207 10.06 -6.10 22.26
N SER A 208 10.12 -6.73 23.44
CA SER A 208 10.96 -6.28 24.57
C SER A 208 12.47 -6.26 24.29
N THR A 209 12.92 -7.00 23.27
CA THR A 209 14.33 -7.13 22.89
C THR A 209 14.70 -6.34 21.63
N ILE A 210 13.73 -5.62 21.04
CA ILE A 210 13.90 -4.88 19.78
C ILE A 210 14.12 -3.39 20.09
N GLU A 211 14.91 -2.72 19.26
CA GLU A 211 15.14 -1.28 19.38
C GLU A 211 13.87 -0.45 19.14
N THR A 212 13.70 0.64 19.88
CA THR A 212 12.47 1.46 19.88
C THR A 212 12.09 2.02 18.50
N ASN A 213 13.07 2.45 17.70
CA ASN A 213 12.88 2.90 16.31
C ASN A 213 12.31 1.78 15.40
N MET A 214 12.82 0.56 15.54
CA MET A 214 12.34 -0.61 14.80
C MET A 214 10.92 -0.97 15.23
N ILE A 215 10.64 -0.96 16.54
CA ILE A 215 9.27 -1.17 17.07
C ILE A 215 8.32 -0.15 16.47
N ARG A 216 8.68 1.14 16.52
CA ARG A 216 7.88 2.23 15.93
C ARG A 216 7.58 1.96 14.46
N CYS A 217 8.59 1.63 13.67
CA CYS A 217 8.43 1.35 12.23
C CYS A 217 7.48 0.18 11.98
N LYS A 218 7.65 -0.94 12.69
CA LYS A 218 6.77 -2.12 12.58
C LYS A 218 5.32 -1.80 12.93
N VAL A 219 5.09 -1.08 14.03
CA VAL A 219 3.74 -0.69 14.45
C VAL A 219 3.10 0.26 13.45
N GLN A 220 3.84 1.24 12.93
CA GLN A 220 3.33 2.16 11.90
C GLN A 220 2.95 1.43 10.61
N VAL A 221 3.77 0.48 10.16
CA VAL A 221 3.47 -0.37 9.00
C VAL A 221 2.20 -1.19 9.24
N ALA A 222 2.04 -1.81 10.41
CA ALA A 222 0.83 -2.54 10.75
C ALA A 222 -0.41 -1.63 10.80
N CYS A 223 -0.26 -0.39 11.26
CA CYS A 223 -1.32 0.62 11.20
C CYS A 223 -1.70 0.92 9.74
N ASP A 224 -0.74 1.18 8.85
CA ASP A 224 -0.99 1.46 7.43
C ASP A 224 -1.74 0.31 6.73
N TRP A 225 -1.40 -0.95 7.06
CA TRP A 225 -2.14 -2.13 6.60
C TRP A 225 -3.61 -2.13 7.03
N ILE A 226 -3.91 -1.83 8.28
CA ILE A 226 -5.31 -1.78 8.74
C ILE A 226 -6.04 -0.56 8.19
N LEU A 227 -5.41 0.61 8.19
CA LEU A 227 -5.99 1.87 7.69
C LEU A 227 -6.45 1.74 6.23
N HIS A 228 -5.70 0.99 5.42
CA HIS A 228 -5.99 0.87 3.99
C HIS A 228 -6.61 -0.48 3.58
N ALA A 229 -6.38 -1.57 4.33
CA ALA A 229 -6.79 -2.93 3.94
C ALA A 229 -7.60 -3.71 4.99
N ALA A 230 -8.12 -3.07 6.05
CA ALA A 230 -8.93 -3.74 7.08
C ALA A 230 -10.12 -4.56 6.52
N LYS A 231 -10.82 -4.05 5.49
CA LYS A 231 -11.98 -4.75 4.92
C LYS A 231 -11.59 -6.09 4.26
N PRO A 232 -10.61 -6.13 3.34
CA PRO A 232 -10.05 -7.40 2.85
C PRO A 232 -9.63 -8.36 3.96
N PHE A 233 -8.92 -7.89 5.00
CA PHE A 233 -8.52 -8.74 6.13
C PHE A 233 -9.71 -9.34 6.87
N LEU A 234 -10.73 -8.54 7.18
CA LEU A 234 -11.91 -9.04 7.89
C LEU A 234 -12.72 -10.01 7.02
N TRP A 235 -12.82 -9.77 5.71
CA TRP A 235 -13.41 -10.73 4.79
C TRP A 235 -12.64 -12.05 4.78
N TRP A 236 -11.33 -12.00 4.63
CA TRP A 236 -10.48 -13.20 4.68
C TRP A 236 -10.65 -13.96 6.00
N ALA A 237 -10.66 -13.24 7.13
CA ALA A 237 -10.89 -13.82 8.45
C ALA A 237 -12.24 -14.55 8.59
N ARG A 238 -13.28 -14.03 7.95
CA ARG A 238 -14.63 -14.61 7.95
C ARG A 238 -14.77 -15.82 7.04
N GLU A 239 -13.99 -15.90 5.98
CA GLU A 239 -13.99 -17.09 5.11
C GLU A 239 -13.29 -18.28 5.77
N ASN A 240 -12.50 -18.05 6.83
CA ASN A 240 -11.79 -19.06 7.60
C ASN A 240 -12.46 -19.41 8.95
N ILE A 241 -13.78 -19.24 9.09
CA ILE A 241 -14.52 -19.51 10.35
C ILE A 241 -14.31 -20.95 10.86
N ASP A 242 -14.21 -21.92 9.94
CA ASP A 242 -14.04 -23.34 10.25
C ASP A 242 -12.67 -23.87 9.81
N TYR A 243 -11.62 -23.02 9.80
CA TYR A 243 -10.30 -23.51 9.42
C TYR A 243 -9.75 -24.50 10.46
N TYR A 244 -9.41 -25.70 10.00
CA TYR A 244 -8.70 -26.72 10.77
C TYR A 244 -7.50 -27.18 9.96
N VAL A 245 -6.36 -27.39 10.63
CA VAL A 245 -5.14 -27.81 9.96
C VAL A 245 -5.32 -29.23 9.43
N THR A 246 -5.25 -29.41 8.11
CA THR A 246 -5.25 -30.73 7.47
C THR A 246 -3.84 -31.13 7.03
N PRO A 247 -3.53 -32.45 6.96
CA PRO A 247 -2.25 -32.92 6.42
C PRO A 247 -1.98 -32.48 4.97
N ASP A 248 -3.04 -32.12 4.24
CA ASP A 248 -3.01 -31.69 2.83
C ASP A 248 -3.13 -30.17 2.68
N ASP A 249 -3.06 -29.40 3.79
CA ASP A 249 -3.12 -27.95 3.73
C ASP A 249 -1.96 -27.44 2.88
N GLN A 250 -2.31 -27.01 1.68
CA GLN A 250 -1.38 -26.30 0.81
C GLN A 250 -0.93 -25.03 1.51
N GLU A 251 0.33 -24.65 1.29
CA GLU A 251 1.06 -23.52 1.87
C GLU A 251 0.28 -22.18 1.91
N GLY A 252 -0.79 -22.03 1.12
CA GLY A 252 -1.58 -20.80 1.03
C GLY A 252 -2.55 -20.49 2.18
N GLN A 253 -2.92 -21.46 3.04
CA GLN A 253 -3.79 -21.18 4.21
C GLN A 253 -3.06 -21.24 5.55
N TYR A 254 -1.95 -21.98 5.61
CA TYR A 254 -1.12 -22.07 6.79
C TYR A 254 -0.23 -20.82 6.90
N ILE A 255 -0.48 -20.00 7.92
CA ILE A 255 0.29 -18.82 8.23
C ILE A 255 0.62 -18.84 9.72
N GLU A 256 1.86 -19.20 10.03
CA GLU A 256 2.32 -19.38 11.40
C GLU A 256 2.10 -18.10 12.24
N GLY A 257 1.72 -18.31 13.50
CA GLY A 257 1.64 -17.25 14.50
C GLY A 257 3.01 -16.80 14.99
N GLY A 258 3.10 -15.57 15.49
CA GLY A 258 4.24 -15.13 16.30
C GLY A 258 4.18 -15.67 17.73
N ALA A 259 5.23 -15.43 18.51
CA ALA A 259 5.41 -16.01 19.86
C ALA A 259 4.26 -15.73 20.85
N LEU A 260 3.52 -14.63 20.68
CA LEU A 260 2.41 -14.19 21.53
C LEU A 260 1.03 -14.69 21.07
N TYR A 261 0.91 -15.20 19.84
CA TYR A 261 -0.37 -15.68 19.30
C TYR A 261 -0.44 -17.20 19.32
N HIS A 262 -1.40 -17.74 20.06
CA HIS A 262 -1.59 -19.18 20.26
C HIS A 262 -2.87 -19.74 19.61
N GLY A 263 -3.50 -18.96 18.73
CA GLY A 263 -4.70 -19.40 18.00
C GLY A 263 -4.37 -20.17 16.70
N PRO A 264 -5.38 -20.45 15.86
CA PRO A 264 -5.20 -21.16 14.60
C PRO A 264 -4.18 -20.47 13.67
N PRO A 265 -3.32 -21.22 12.94
CA PRO A 265 -2.29 -20.68 12.06
C PRO A 265 -2.88 -20.25 10.71
N ALA A 266 -3.84 -19.34 10.74
CA ALA A 266 -4.51 -18.78 9.57
C ALA A 266 -5.00 -17.36 9.90
N MET A 267 -5.34 -16.58 8.87
CA MET A 267 -6.08 -15.34 9.08
C MET A 267 -7.53 -15.67 9.45
N CYS A 268 -7.90 -15.53 10.72
CA CYS A 268 -9.24 -15.85 11.22
C CYS A 268 -9.78 -14.77 12.17
N LEU A 269 -11.05 -14.87 12.56
CA LEU A 269 -11.68 -13.90 13.48
C LEU A 269 -10.98 -13.84 14.85
N GLN A 270 -10.44 -14.96 15.33
CA GLN A 270 -9.66 -14.98 16.57
C GLN A 270 -8.35 -14.20 16.43
N ARG A 271 -7.63 -14.35 15.32
CA ARG A 271 -6.40 -13.60 15.02
C ARG A 271 -6.67 -12.11 14.82
N TRP A 272 -7.76 -11.78 14.13
CA TRP A 272 -8.26 -10.40 13.99
C TRP A 272 -8.52 -9.74 15.35
N ALA A 273 -9.26 -10.41 16.23
CA ALA A 273 -9.54 -9.92 17.58
C ALA A 273 -8.27 -9.79 18.43
N PHE A 274 -7.33 -10.73 18.30
CA PHE A 274 -6.01 -10.66 18.94
C PHE A 274 -5.25 -9.41 18.48
N TRP A 275 -5.12 -9.16 17.18
CA TRP A 275 -4.46 -7.96 16.65
C TRP A 275 -5.09 -6.67 17.13
N GLN A 276 -6.43 -6.61 17.16
CA GLN A 276 -7.13 -5.46 17.71
C GLN A 276 -6.76 -5.21 19.17
N GLY A 277 -6.69 -6.26 20.00
CA GLY A 277 -6.24 -6.17 21.39
C GLY A 277 -4.79 -5.68 21.49
N ARG A 278 -3.89 -6.20 20.65
CA ARG A 278 -2.48 -5.81 20.64
C ARG A 278 -2.27 -4.35 20.27
N PHE A 279 -2.99 -3.82 19.28
CA PHE A 279 -2.96 -2.37 19.00
C PHE A 279 -3.40 -1.55 20.22
N GLU A 280 -4.44 -1.97 20.94
CA GLU A 280 -4.85 -1.26 22.17
C GLU A 280 -3.82 -1.31 23.28
N GLU A 281 -3.18 -2.45 23.48
CA GLU A 281 -2.15 -2.65 24.50
C GLU A 281 -0.93 -1.79 24.19
N ILE A 282 -0.38 -1.92 22.97
CA ILE A 282 0.78 -1.15 22.50
C ILE A 282 0.49 0.35 22.54
N GLY A 283 -0.69 0.78 22.12
CA GLY A 283 -1.07 2.20 22.10
C GLY A 283 -1.27 2.82 23.49
N LYS A 284 -1.45 2.01 24.55
CA LYS A 284 -1.56 2.47 25.95
C LYS A 284 -0.23 2.40 26.70
N GLU A 285 0.79 1.77 26.13
CA GLU A 285 2.06 1.55 26.82
C GLU A 285 2.95 2.78 26.74
N ASP A 286 3.27 3.35 27.91
CA ASP A 286 3.86 4.69 27.96
C ASP A 286 5.31 4.78 27.48
N SER A 287 6.05 3.67 27.52
CA SER A 287 7.50 3.61 27.32
C SER A 287 7.97 3.26 25.91
N ILE A 288 7.08 2.82 25.02
CA ILE A 288 7.49 2.22 23.74
C ILE A 288 7.39 3.20 22.56
N LEU A 289 6.37 4.04 22.53
CA LEU A 289 6.03 4.84 21.35
C LEU A 289 5.96 6.34 21.66
N ASP A 290 6.26 7.17 20.67
CA ASP A 290 5.91 8.59 20.74
C ASP A 290 4.39 8.80 20.69
N GLU A 291 3.95 9.98 21.12
CA GLU A 291 2.53 10.30 21.29
C GLU A 291 1.73 10.23 19.99
N GLU A 292 2.33 10.61 18.86
CA GLU A 292 1.71 10.50 17.54
C GLU A 292 1.46 9.03 17.18
N THR A 293 2.48 8.18 17.37
CA THR A 293 2.40 6.75 17.07
C THR A 293 1.44 6.03 18.03
N LYS A 294 1.37 6.42 19.30
CA LYS A 294 0.33 5.91 20.23
C LYS A 294 -1.07 6.24 19.73
N ASN A 295 -1.31 7.49 19.34
CA ASN A 295 -2.62 7.94 18.89
C ASN A 295 -3.10 7.19 17.65
N ILE A 296 -2.25 7.06 16.61
CA ILE A 296 -2.62 6.31 15.40
C ILE A 296 -2.83 4.81 15.68
N THR A 297 -2.06 4.22 16.61
CA THR A 297 -2.23 2.82 17.03
C THR A 297 -3.59 2.60 17.70
N LEU A 298 -4.00 3.52 18.59
CA LEU A 298 -5.32 3.46 19.24
C LEU A 298 -6.46 3.73 18.26
N GLU A 299 -6.29 4.67 17.34
CA GLU A 299 -7.26 4.94 16.27
C GLU A 299 -7.43 3.72 15.34
N THR A 300 -6.34 3.03 15.03
CA THR A 300 -6.33 1.79 14.25
C THR A 300 -7.17 0.71 14.93
N ALA A 301 -7.01 0.50 16.24
CA ALA A 301 -7.86 -0.44 16.99
C ALA A 301 -9.35 -0.04 16.97
N ARG A 302 -9.66 1.26 17.08
CA ARG A 302 -11.04 1.78 16.98
C ARG A 302 -11.62 1.58 15.57
N LEU A 303 -10.81 1.76 14.52
CA LEU A 303 -11.22 1.52 13.15
C LEU A 303 -11.59 0.04 12.94
N MET A 304 -10.78 -0.89 13.44
CA MET A 304 -11.08 -2.33 13.36
C MET A 304 -12.45 -2.66 13.96
N LYS A 305 -12.74 -2.15 15.16
CA LYS A 305 -14.07 -2.30 15.82
C LYS A 305 -15.21 -1.70 15.00
N THR A 306 -14.98 -0.53 14.42
CA THR A 306 -15.97 0.19 13.61
C THR A 306 -16.31 -0.60 12.35
N ILE A 307 -15.29 -1.12 11.66
CA ILE A 307 -15.46 -1.95 10.47
C ILE A 307 -16.19 -3.24 10.80
N GLU A 308 -15.78 -3.94 11.86
CA GLU A 308 -16.43 -5.17 12.32
C GLU A 308 -17.93 -4.97 12.58
N SER A 309 -18.27 -3.89 13.30
CA SER A 309 -19.66 -3.52 13.60
C SER A 309 -20.45 -3.17 12.33
N SER A 310 -19.84 -2.45 11.39
CA SER A 310 -20.49 -2.06 10.12
C SER A 310 -20.77 -3.24 9.19
N MET A 311 -19.99 -4.32 9.32
CA MET A 311 -20.07 -5.49 8.46
C MET A 311 -20.90 -6.64 9.05
N ALA A 312 -21.37 -6.53 10.29
CA ALA A 312 -22.27 -7.51 10.91
C ALA A 312 -23.65 -7.62 10.23
N PRO A 313 -24.29 -6.54 9.73
CA PRO A 313 -25.62 -6.63 9.11
C PRO A 313 -25.63 -7.10 7.64
N THR A 314 -24.54 -6.89 6.90
CA THR A 314 -24.51 -7.03 5.42
C THR A 314 -24.47 -8.48 4.92
N PHE A 315 -24.16 -9.44 5.80
CA PHE A 315 -23.90 -10.83 5.40
C PHE A 315 -25.16 -11.69 5.19
N LEU A 316 -26.35 -11.19 5.55
CA LEU A 316 -27.60 -11.87 5.23
C LEU A 316 -28.01 -11.72 3.75
N GLN A 317 -27.29 -10.92 2.94
CA GLN A 317 -27.72 -10.61 1.56
C GLN A 317 -26.65 -10.72 0.46
N TYR A 318 -25.36 -10.92 0.74
CA TYR A 318 -24.34 -10.91 -0.33
C TYR A 318 -23.29 -12.02 -0.17
N ARG A 319 -23.37 -13.04 -1.03
CA ARG A 319 -22.29 -14.00 -1.34
C ARG A 319 -21.68 -13.58 -2.69
N PRO A 320 -20.47 -13.00 -2.74
CA PRO A 320 -19.75 -12.90 -4.00
C PRO A 320 -19.39 -14.32 -4.47
N ASP A 321 -19.37 -14.54 -5.78
CA ASP A 321 -19.08 -15.83 -6.42
C ASP A 321 -17.88 -16.56 -5.79
N ASN A 322 -18.13 -17.81 -5.35
CA ASN A 322 -17.19 -18.79 -4.83
C ASN A 322 -16.10 -19.15 -5.87
N ARG A 323 -15.10 -18.29 -6.03
CA ARG A 323 -13.78 -18.72 -6.52
C ARG A 323 -12.82 -18.59 -5.36
N SER A 324 -12.32 -19.73 -4.88
CA SER A 324 -11.33 -19.82 -3.79
C SER A 324 -10.17 -18.86 -4.05
N TRP A 325 -9.70 -18.19 -2.98
CA TRP A 325 -8.56 -17.26 -3.00
C TRP A 325 -7.34 -17.80 -3.76
N GLN A 326 -7.10 -19.12 -3.67
CA GLN A 326 -6.06 -19.86 -4.38
C GLN A 326 -6.10 -19.66 -5.91
N SER A 327 -7.28 -19.49 -6.50
CA SER A 327 -7.42 -19.26 -7.95
C SER A 327 -6.96 -17.86 -8.39
N ARG A 328 -6.91 -16.89 -7.47
CA ARG A 328 -6.49 -15.51 -7.75
C ARG A 328 -5.00 -15.28 -7.47
N ASN A 329 -4.40 -16.08 -6.59
CA ASN A 329 -2.97 -16.02 -6.31
C ASN A 329 -2.39 -17.44 -6.11
N PRO A 330 -2.18 -18.22 -7.19
CA PRO A 330 -1.32 -19.38 -7.09
C PRO A 330 0.10 -18.82 -6.99
N GLN A 331 0.59 -18.72 -5.75
CA GLN A 331 2.03 -18.76 -5.47
C GLN A 331 2.56 -19.97 -6.26
N PRO A 332 3.45 -19.79 -7.24
CA PRO A 332 4.15 -20.94 -7.78
C PRO A 332 5.05 -21.48 -6.66
N VAL A 333 5.26 -22.79 -6.71
CA VAL A 333 6.24 -23.51 -5.92
C VAL A 333 7.65 -22.96 -6.25
N VAL A 334 8.02 -21.81 -5.69
CA VAL A 334 9.31 -21.12 -5.93
C VAL A 334 10.13 -21.12 -4.65
N GLN A 335 10.40 -22.32 -4.14
CA GLN A 335 11.58 -22.54 -3.30
C GLN A 335 12.56 -23.53 -3.94
N LYS A 336 12.23 -24.10 -5.10
CA LYS A 336 13.06 -25.09 -5.79
C LYS A 336 13.96 -24.51 -6.90
N MET A 337 13.77 -23.27 -7.32
CA MET A 337 14.53 -22.67 -8.43
C MET A 337 15.76 -21.85 -7.99
N TYR A 338 15.88 -21.46 -6.73
CA TYR A 338 17.10 -20.79 -6.20
C TYR A 338 18.17 -21.77 -5.71
N GLN A 339 18.03 -23.07 -5.98
CA GLN A 339 19.08 -24.07 -5.71
C GLN A 339 19.85 -24.51 -6.97
N ASP A 340 19.43 -24.08 -8.16
CA ASP A 340 20.03 -24.51 -9.44
C ASP A 340 20.61 -23.34 -10.28
N ILE A 341 20.92 -22.20 -9.65
CA ILE A 341 21.82 -21.15 -10.18
C ILE A 341 22.89 -20.90 -9.13
#